data_AF-A0A7L5Z479-F1
#
_entry.id   AF-A0A7L5Z479-F1
#
_cell.length_a   1.000
_cell.length_b   1.000
_cell.length_c   1.000
_cell.angle_alpha   90.00
_cell.angle_beta   90.00
_cell.angle_gamma   90.00
#
_symmetry.space_group_name_H-M   'P 1'
#
loop_
_entity.id
_entity.type
_entity.pdbx_description
1 polymer ?
#
loop_
_entity_poly.entity_id
_entity_poly.type
_entity_poly.pdbx_seq_one_letter_code
_entity_poly.pdbx_strand_id
1 'polypeptide(L)'
;MTDRPGALATLAAHCGDQGVNILGLQIFPGVDVVTDELVVKVPEDWTEDRLVALVEGAGGGETTVRRCSAAALADGPSRFLQGVRRVLDDPSAITDTLADLLDCEIDDDPEETEEQESAEASSRDGAASLTVPIGDSAITVRRKAPFTGTEEARAKVFASVVTDLLADLATVMELPIEQARTAVEPPSKSEPVTRLAVPGDAMALVRMADRCSSKTLAGRFGTPLLGLQPRMARQILAEGATLVVEVGHEIVAMSTVTAGEPAQVALLVEDGWQGRGVGARLLALSARLAKAGGADELVLSSEYNSAAVPRLSAASGLSGRVRHVNGRVELIVSLRRVAPLLQSVEGQ
;
A
#
# COMPACT_ATOMS: atom_id res chain seq x y z
N MET A 1 1.48 -24.44 27.38
CA MET A 1 1.97 -25.80 27.73
C MET A 1 3.44 -25.72 28.15
N THR A 2 3.92 -26.64 28.99
CA THR A 2 5.36 -26.75 29.27
C THR A 2 6.10 -27.18 27.99
N ASP A 3 7.12 -26.42 27.58
CA ASP A 3 7.87 -26.72 26.36
C ASP A 3 8.74 -27.97 26.55
N ARG A 4 8.23 -29.11 26.07
CA ARG A 4 8.96 -30.37 26.08
C ARG A 4 8.67 -31.18 24.82
N PRO A 5 9.68 -31.90 24.28
CA PRO A 5 9.46 -32.79 23.15
C PRO A 5 8.31 -33.75 23.39
N GLY A 6 7.38 -33.82 22.42
CA GLY A 6 6.23 -34.73 22.45
C GLY A 6 4.95 -34.17 23.07
N ALA A 7 4.96 -32.99 23.70
CA ALA A 7 3.75 -32.39 24.28
C ALA A 7 2.63 -32.19 23.24
N LEU A 8 2.96 -31.61 22.08
CA LEU A 8 2.01 -31.45 20.96
C LEU A 8 1.55 -32.80 20.38
N ALA A 9 2.39 -33.83 20.41
CA ALA A 9 2.00 -35.16 19.93
C ALA A 9 0.94 -35.79 20.85
N THR A 10 1.07 -35.60 22.17
CA THR A 10 0.05 -36.03 23.13
C THR A 10 -1.28 -35.31 22.89
N LEU A 11 -1.26 -33.98 22.70
CA LEU A 11 -2.46 -33.20 22.39
C LEU A 11 -3.11 -33.66 21.08
N ALA A 12 -2.32 -33.81 20.02
CA ALA A 12 -2.83 -34.28 18.72
C ALA A 12 -3.45 -35.68 18.80
N ALA A 13 -2.88 -36.59 19.60
CA ALA A 13 -3.46 -37.91 19.83
C ALA A 13 -4.81 -37.83 20.55
N HIS A 14 -4.91 -37.00 21.61
CA HIS A 14 -6.18 -36.81 22.34
C HIS A 14 -7.27 -36.21 21.44
N CYS A 15 -6.91 -35.24 20.60
CA CYS A 15 -7.82 -34.69 19.60
C CYS A 15 -8.30 -35.78 18.62
N GLY A 16 -7.38 -36.60 18.10
CA GLY A 16 -7.69 -37.70 17.18
C GLY A 16 -8.64 -38.73 17.78
N ASP A 17 -8.39 -39.18 19.01
CA ASP A 17 -9.22 -40.15 19.72
C ASP A 17 -10.66 -39.67 19.95
N GLN A 18 -10.86 -38.35 19.96
CA GLN A 18 -12.13 -37.68 20.21
C GLN A 18 -12.79 -37.11 18.94
N GLY A 19 -12.18 -37.32 17.76
CA GLY A 19 -12.69 -36.81 16.49
C GLY A 19 -12.56 -35.30 16.31
N VAL A 20 -11.69 -34.64 17.08
CA VAL A 20 -11.37 -33.22 16.94
C VAL A 20 -10.27 -33.04 15.90
N ASN A 21 -10.55 -32.26 14.86
CA ASN A 21 -9.60 -32.03 13.77
C ASN A 21 -8.88 -30.68 13.94
N ILE A 22 -7.55 -30.69 13.95
CA ILE A 22 -6.74 -29.46 14.03
C ILE A 22 -6.57 -28.90 12.61
N LEU A 23 -7.12 -27.72 12.38
CA LEU A 23 -7.09 -27.01 11.09
C LEU A 23 -5.92 -26.02 10.99
N GLY A 24 -5.47 -25.48 12.12
CA GLY A 24 -4.36 -24.55 12.21
C GLY A 24 -3.68 -24.63 13.57
N LEU A 25 -2.37 -24.37 13.59
CA LEU A 25 -1.54 -24.32 14.79
C LEU A 25 -0.54 -23.19 14.64
N GLN A 26 -0.50 -22.30 15.63
CA GLN A 26 0.54 -21.30 15.78
C GLN A 26 1.17 -21.44 17.17
N ILE A 27 2.49 -21.36 17.22
CA ILE A 27 3.27 -21.56 18.44
C ILE A 27 3.95 -20.24 18.78
N PHE A 28 3.72 -19.76 20.00
CA PHE A 28 4.35 -18.56 20.52
C PHE A 28 5.32 -18.93 21.63
N PRO A 29 6.63 -18.90 21.36
CA PRO A 29 7.63 -19.22 22.36
C PRO A 29 7.67 -18.14 23.44
N GLY A 30 7.55 -18.56 24.71
CA GLY A 30 7.85 -17.74 25.88
C GLY A 30 9.16 -18.19 26.55
N VAL A 31 9.55 -17.50 27.63
CA VAL A 31 10.81 -17.79 28.34
C VAL A 31 10.76 -19.14 29.08
N ASP A 32 9.61 -19.48 29.69
CA ASP A 32 9.42 -20.71 30.47
C ASP A 32 8.23 -21.58 30.00
N VAL A 33 7.29 -20.98 29.27
CA VAL A 33 6.03 -21.61 28.82
C VAL A 33 5.80 -21.21 27.37
N VAL A 34 5.27 -22.14 26.58
CA VAL A 34 4.85 -21.89 25.20
C VAL A 34 3.34 -21.71 25.17
N THR A 35 2.88 -20.69 24.44
CA THR A 35 1.45 -20.52 24.14
C THR A 35 1.18 -21.11 22.77
N ASP A 36 0.34 -22.15 22.73
CA ASP A 36 -0.11 -22.78 21.49
C ASP A 36 -1.51 -22.29 21.16
N GLU A 37 -1.68 -21.71 19.97
CA GLU A 37 -2.97 -21.30 19.44
C GLU A 37 -3.43 -22.31 18.38
N LEU A 38 -4.60 -22.89 18.58
CA LEU A 38 -5.15 -23.93 17.71
C LEU A 38 -6.49 -23.50 17.14
N VAL A 39 -6.65 -23.66 15.83
CA VAL A 39 -7.97 -23.63 15.19
C VAL A 39 -8.42 -25.07 15.01
N VAL A 40 -9.50 -25.45 15.67
CA VAL A 40 -10.00 -26.84 15.65
C VAL A 40 -11.44 -26.91 15.14
N LYS A 41 -11.75 -28.02 14.48
CA LYS A 41 -13.12 -28.43 14.15
C LYS A 41 -13.51 -29.58 15.08
N VAL A 42 -14.54 -29.35 15.87
CA VAL A 42 -15.10 -30.32 16.82
C VAL A 42 -16.39 -30.94 16.27
N PRO A 43 -16.82 -32.11 16.77
CA PRO A 43 -18.15 -32.66 16.52
C PRO A 43 -19.28 -31.72 17.00
N GLU A 44 -20.49 -31.87 16.45
CA GLU A 44 -21.61 -30.94 16.69
C GLU A 44 -22.10 -30.89 18.16
N ASP A 45 -21.89 -31.96 18.93
CA ASP A 45 -22.29 -32.09 20.33
C ASP A 45 -21.26 -31.52 21.33
N TRP A 46 -20.18 -30.90 20.85
CA TRP A 46 -19.11 -30.41 21.72
C TRP A 46 -19.38 -29.02 22.31
N THR A 47 -19.08 -28.90 23.60
CA THR A 47 -19.09 -27.64 24.34
C THR A 47 -17.67 -27.09 24.51
N GLU A 48 -17.57 -25.81 24.82
CA GLU A 48 -16.29 -25.14 25.11
C GLU A 48 -15.58 -25.79 26.31
N ASP A 49 -16.32 -26.06 27.40
CA ASP A 49 -15.79 -26.75 28.59
C ASP A 49 -15.20 -28.12 28.28
N ARG A 50 -15.80 -28.87 27.34
CA ARG A 50 -15.28 -30.18 26.93
C ARG A 50 -13.96 -30.05 26.18
N LEU A 51 -13.80 -28.99 25.39
CA LEU A 51 -12.56 -28.69 24.70
C LEU A 51 -11.47 -28.23 25.68
N VAL A 52 -11.82 -27.41 26.67
CA VAL A 52 -10.91 -27.06 27.78
C VAL A 52 -10.42 -28.31 28.49
N ALA A 53 -11.32 -29.19 28.91
CA ALA A 53 -10.96 -30.44 29.60
C ALA A 53 -10.08 -31.37 28.75
N LEU A 54 -10.29 -31.41 27.43
CA LEU A 54 -9.43 -32.16 26.51
C LEU A 54 -7.99 -31.62 26.51
N VAL A 55 -7.84 -30.30 26.38
CA VAL A 55 -6.53 -29.63 26.31
C VAL A 55 -5.80 -29.73 27.64
N GLU A 56 -6.50 -29.53 28.77
CA GLU A 56 -5.94 -29.69 30.11
C GLU A 56 -5.52 -31.14 30.38
N GLY A 57 -6.32 -32.12 29.94
CA GLY A 57 -5.97 -33.54 30.01
C GLY A 57 -4.69 -33.90 29.24
N ALA A 58 -4.37 -33.15 28.19
CA ALA A 58 -3.13 -33.28 27.43
C ALA A 58 -1.94 -32.51 28.03
N GLY A 59 -2.12 -31.82 29.17
CA GLY A 59 -1.10 -31.02 29.85
C GLY A 59 -1.08 -29.54 29.45
N GLY A 60 -2.17 -29.06 28.86
CA GLY A 60 -2.46 -27.62 28.73
C GLY A 60 -2.85 -26.99 30.07
N GLY A 61 -2.69 -25.68 30.16
CA GLY A 61 -3.11 -24.87 31.29
C GLY A 61 -3.45 -23.46 30.81
N GLU A 62 -4.30 -22.75 31.54
CA GLU A 62 -4.80 -21.42 31.16
C GLU A 62 -5.48 -21.41 29.78
N THR A 63 -6.27 -22.46 29.50
CA THR A 63 -6.92 -22.66 28.19
C THR A 63 -8.12 -21.75 28.03
N THR A 64 -8.10 -20.90 27.00
CA THR A 64 -9.26 -20.11 26.55
C THR A 64 -9.80 -20.67 25.24
N VAL A 65 -11.10 -20.92 25.19
CA VAL A 65 -11.79 -21.40 23.99
C VAL A 65 -12.73 -20.32 23.48
N ARG A 66 -12.76 -20.12 22.16
CA ARG A 66 -13.69 -19.19 21.50
C ARG A 66 -14.12 -19.75 20.16
N ARG A 67 -15.36 -19.47 19.78
CA ARG A 67 -15.83 -19.72 18.41
C ARG A 67 -15.18 -18.75 17.42
N CYS A 68 -14.69 -19.27 16.32
CA CYS A 68 -14.12 -18.47 15.24
C CYS A 68 -14.73 -18.84 13.87
N SER A 69 -14.58 -17.93 12.90
CA SER A 69 -14.97 -18.17 11.52
C SER A 69 -13.78 -18.68 10.70
N ALA A 70 -13.99 -18.97 9.41
CA ALA A 70 -12.91 -19.33 8.49
C ALA A 70 -11.79 -18.27 8.39
N ALA A 71 -12.04 -17.04 8.83
CA ALA A 71 -11.04 -15.97 8.87
C ALA A 71 -9.87 -16.27 9.82
N ALA A 72 -10.05 -17.15 10.82
CA ALA A 72 -8.99 -17.58 11.72
C ALA A 72 -7.94 -18.50 11.04
N LEU A 73 -8.27 -19.03 9.85
CA LEU A 73 -7.32 -19.83 9.06
C LEU A 73 -6.43 -18.97 8.14
N ALA A 74 -6.69 -17.67 8.05
CA ALA A 74 -5.84 -16.77 7.28
C ALA A 74 -4.50 -16.60 7.99
N ASP A 75 -3.41 -16.53 7.21
CA ASP A 75 -2.09 -16.37 7.78
C ASP A 75 -1.95 -15.00 8.45
N GLY A 76 -1.40 -14.99 9.67
CA GLY A 76 -1.20 -13.77 10.46
C GLY A 76 -0.46 -12.67 9.69
N PRO A 77 0.69 -12.93 9.04
CA PRO A 77 1.43 -11.91 8.30
C PRO A 77 0.60 -11.21 7.21
N SER A 78 -0.16 -11.96 6.40
CA SER A 78 -1.02 -11.36 5.38
C SER A 78 -2.16 -10.55 5.97
N ARG A 79 -2.76 -11.01 7.09
CA ARG A 79 -3.78 -10.23 7.82
C ARG A 79 -3.24 -8.87 8.26
N PHE A 80 -2.05 -8.82 8.85
CA PHE A 80 -1.42 -7.55 9.27
C PHE A 80 -1.17 -6.61 8.08
N LEU A 81 -0.66 -7.11 6.95
CA LEU A 81 -0.45 -6.28 5.74
C LEU A 81 -1.76 -5.76 5.14
N GLN A 82 -2.82 -6.59 5.15
CA GLN A 82 -4.15 -6.18 4.74
C GLN A 82 -4.75 -5.14 5.69
N GLY A 83 -4.50 -5.28 7.00
CA GLY A 83 -4.85 -4.29 8.01
C GLY A 83 -4.20 -2.94 7.73
N VAL A 84 -2.90 -2.92 7.43
CA VAL A 84 -2.18 -1.67 7.08
C VAL A 84 -2.86 -1.02 5.87
N ARG A 85 -3.13 -1.80 4.82
CA ARG A 85 -3.82 -1.28 3.63
C ARG A 85 -5.21 -0.71 3.96
N ARG A 86 -5.97 -1.36 4.84
CA ARG A 86 -7.30 -0.90 5.25
C ARG A 86 -7.22 0.46 5.97
N VAL A 87 -6.27 0.62 6.88
CA VAL A 87 -6.08 1.89 7.60
C VAL A 87 -5.57 3.00 6.70
N LEU A 88 -4.78 2.69 5.67
CA LEU A 88 -4.40 3.69 4.67
C LEU A 88 -5.57 4.15 3.80
N ASP A 89 -6.53 3.27 3.54
CA ASP A 89 -7.75 3.60 2.79
C ASP A 89 -8.76 4.37 3.69
N ASP A 90 -8.83 4.05 4.99
CA ASP A 90 -9.65 4.71 6.01
C ASP A 90 -8.90 4.79 7.37
N PRO A 91 -8.26 5.94 7.68
CA PRO A 91 -7.50 6.11 8.92
C PRO A 91 -8.32 5.98 10.20
N SER A 92 -9.65 6.20 10.14
CA SER A 92 -10.52 6.12 11.31
C SER A 92 -10.74 4.68 11.78
N ALA A 93 -10.56 3.70 10.89
CA ALA A 93 -10.75 2.27 11.17
C ALA A 93 -9.56 1.62 11.93
N ILE A 94 -8.58 2.39 12.39
CA ILE A 94 -7.35 1.88 13.00
C ILE A 94 -7.59 1.07 14.28
N THR A 95 -8.47 1.54 15.15
CA THR A 95 -8.82 0.86 16.41
C THR A 95 -9.49 -0.47 16.12
N ASP A 96 -10.53 -0.45 15.30
CA ASP A 96 -11.29 -1.66 14.94
C ASP A 96 -10.40 -2.67 14.20
N THR A 97 -9.53 -2.19 13.30
CA THR A 97 -8.59 -3.06 12.58
C THR A 97 -7.60 -3.70 13.54
N LEU A 98 -7.07 -2.96 14.52
CA LEU A 98 -6.14 -3.51 15.49
C LEU A 98 -6.84 -4.51 16.43
N ALA A 99 -8.08 -4.21 16.84
CA ALA A 99 -8.90 -5.13 17.62
C ALA A 99 -9.17 -6.43 16.85
N ASP A 100 -9.58 -6.33 15.58
CA ASP A 100 -9.79 -7.47 14.69
C ASP A 100 -8.51 -8.30 14.53
N LEU A 101 -7.35 -7.64 14.32
CA LEU A 101 -6.07 -8.29 14.11
C LEU A 101 -5.61 -9.11 15.31
N LEU A 102 -5.94 -8.65 16.51
CA LEU A 102 -5.57 -9.25 17.78
C LEU A 102 -6.72 -10.07 18.40
N ASP A 103 -7.78 -10.34 17.63
CA ASP A 103 -8.97 -11.08 18.06
C ASP A 103 -9.53 -10.55 19.40
N CYS A 104 -9.53 -9.22 19.54
CA CYS A 104 -10.13 -8.53 20.67
C CYS A 104 -11.63 -8.40 20.46
N GLU A 105 -12.41 -8.67 21.49
CA GLU A 105 -13.83 -8.37 21.49
C GLU A 105 -13.99 -6.86 21.77
N ILE A 106 -14.73 -6.16 20.92
CA ILE A 106 -15.34 -4.89 21.31
C ILE A 106 -16.51 -5.32 22.20
N ASP A 107 -16.48 -4.99 23.49
CA ASP A 107 -17.59 -5.30 24.40
C ASP A 107 -18.86 -4.62 23.88
N ASP A 108 -19.72 -5.38 23.18
CA ASP A 108 -21.10 -5.03 22.87
C ASP A 108 -21.97 -5.30 24.12
N ASP A 109 -21.64 -4.69 25.27
CA ASP A 109 -22.55 -4.65 26.41
C ASP A 109 -22.99 -3.20 26.69
N PRO A 110 -24.19 -2.79 26.22
CA PRO A 110 -24.71 -1.45 26.41
C PRO A 110 -25.54 -1.36 27.72
N GLU A 111 -24.99 -1.78 28.86
CA GLU A 111 -25.50 -1.48 30.21
C GLU A 111 -24.24 -1.42 31.11
N GLU A 112 -23.82 -0.33 31.77
CA GLU A 112 -24.54 0.68 32.53
C GLU A 112 -23.73 2.00 32.63
N THR A 113 -24.45 3.10 32.44
CA THR A 113 -24.41 4.43 33.09
C THR A 113 -23.22 4.83 33.98
N GLU A 114 -22.64 5.99 33.63
CA GLU A 114 -22.00 7.04 34.45
C GLU A 114 -21.70 6.73 35.94
N GLU A 115 -20.43 6.80 36.35
CA GLU A 115 -19.96 7.66 37.44
C GLU A 115 -18.43 7.56 37.69
N GLN A 116 -17.77 8.72 37.58
CA GLN A 116 -16.68 9.25 38.42
C GLN A 116 -15.24 8.69 38.32
N GLU A 117 -14.37 9.63 37.91
CA GLU A 117 -12.95 9.75 38.21
C GLU A 117 -12.62 9.37 39.67
N SER A 118 -11.66 8.45 39.88
CA SER A 118 -10.51 8.68 40.78
C SER A 118 -9.50 7.51 40.72
N ALA A 119 -8.27 7.89 41.07
CA ALA A 119 -7.02 7.17 40.91
C ALA A 119 -6.90 5.82 41.66
N GLU A 120 -6.06 4.97 41.06
CA GLU A 120 -5.35 3.81 41.62
C GLU A 120 -6.17 2.60 42.11
N ALA A 121 -5.74 1.44 41.58
CA ALA A 121 -5.91 0.07 42.06
C ALA A 121 -6.99 -0.83 41.42
N SER A 122 -6.50 -2.02 41.07
CA SER A 122 -7.17 -3.26 40.70
C SER A 122 -7.77 -3.34 39.30
N SER A 123 -7.10 -4.12 38.45
CA SER A 123 -7.69 -5.19 37.62
C SER A 123 -9.19 -5.40 37.87
N ARG A 124 -10.03 -4.54 37.27
CA ARG A 124 -11.46 -4.80 37.15
C ARG A 124 -11.63 -5.55 35.84
N ASP A 125 -12.00 -6.81 36.04
CA ASP A 125 -12.16 -7.89 35.09
C ASP A 125 -10.85 -8.50 34.56
N GLY A 126 -10.78 -9.83 34.52
CA GLY A 126 -9.57 -10.60 34.14
C GLY A 126 -9.16 -10.47 32.67
N ALA A 127 -9.56 -9.39 31.99
CA ALA A 127 -9.21 -9.09 30.62
C ALA A 127 -7.79 -8.50 30.54
N ALA A 128 -6.96 -9.12 29.72
CA ALA A 128 -5.68 -8.56 29.33
C ALA A 128 -5.91 -7.28 28.50
N SER A 129 -5.10 -6.26 28.75
CA SER A 129 -5.12 -5.01 28.00
C SER A 129 -3.77 -4.76 27.35
N LEU A 130 -3.79 -4.27 26.11
CA LEU A 130 -2.60 -3.87 25.36
C LEU A 130 -2.79 -2.45 24.85
N THR A 131 -1.89 -1.56 25.29
CA THR A 131 -1.84 -0.17 24.82
C THR A 131 -0.68 0.00 23.83
N VAL A 132 -0.99 0.55 22.66
CA VAL A 132 -0.03 0.76 21.57
C VAL A 132 0.01 2.23 21.18
N PRO A 133 1.19 2.87 21.13
CA PRO A 133 1.31 4.27 20.72
C PRO A 133 1.11 4.43 19.21
N ILE A 134 0.33 5.44 18.81
CA ILE A 134 0.06 5.82 17.41
C ILE A 134 0.15 7.34 17.30
N GLY A 135 1.23 7.83 16.70
CA GLY A 135 1.59 9.25 16.71
C GLY A 135 1.61 9.81 18.14
N ASP A 136 0.88 10.89 18.36
CA ASP A 136 0.72 11.54 19.67
C ASP A 136 -0.39 10.93 20.54
N SER A 137 -1.06 9.88 20.05
CA SER A 137 -2.15 9.19 20.74
C SER A 137 -1.78 7.74 21.06
N ALA A 138 -2.64 7.03 21.78
CA ALA A 138 -2.49 5.61 22.04
C ALA A 138 -3.83 4.89 21.91
N ILE A 139 -3.80 3.70 21.32
CA ILE A 139 -4.96 2.81 21.25
C ILE A 139 -4.80 1.73 22.31
N THR A 140 -5.88 1.46 23.05
CA THR A 140 -5.92 0.35 24.01
C THR A 140 -6.96 -0.66 23.54
N VAL A 141 -6.54 -1.91 23.39
CA VAL A 141 -7.42 -3.04 23.09
C VAL A 141 -7.44 -4.01 24.27
N ARG A 142 -8.53 -4.75 24.44
CA ARG A 142 -8.71 -5.70 25.55
C ARG A 142 -9.27 -7.02 25.05
N ARG A 143 -8.90 -8.12 25.72
CA ARG A 143 -9.49 -9.45 25.52
C ARG A 143 -9.27 -10.33 26.75
N LYS A 144 -10.03 -11.41 26.91
CA LYS A 144 -9.88 -12.34 28.05
C LYS A 144 -8.53 -13.07 28.07
N ALA A 145 -8.05 -13.50 26.90
CA ALA A 145 -6.78 -14.22 26.79
C ALA A 145 -5.57 -13.25 26.86
N PRO A 146 -4.47 -13.60 27.55
CA PRO A 146 -3.28 -12.75 27.60
C PRO A 146 -2.70 -12.52 26.21
N PHE A 147 -2.08 -11.35 26.00
CA PHE A 147 -1.32 -11.06 24.79
C PHE A 147 0.05 -11.73 24.89
N THR A 148 0.45 -12.41 23.82
CA THR A 148 1.80 -12.97 23.67
C THR A 148 2.79 -11.86 23.30
N GLY A 149 4.07 -12.04 23.63
CA GLY A 149 5.11 -11.09 23.24
C GLY A 149 5.23 -10.88 21.72
N THR A 150 4.85 -11.90 20.93
CA THR A 150 4.79 -11.78 19.47
C THR A 150 3.64 -10.86 19.02
N GLU A 151 2.47 -10.98 19.63
CA GLU A 151 1.32 -10.12 19.32
C GLU A 151 1.62 -8.67 19.71
N GLU A 152 2.21 -8.44 20.89
CA GLU A 152 2.63 -7.09 21.29
C GLU A 152 3.63 -6.48 20.32
N ALA A 153 4.64 -7.26 19.90
CA ALA A 153 5.64 -6.80 18.94
C ALA A 153 5.01 -6.47 17.59
N ARG A 154 4.12 -7.32 17.08
CA ARG A 154 3.40 -7.08 15.81
C ARG A 154 2.51 -5.84 15.90
N ALA A 155 1.80 -5.66 17.02
CA ALA A 155 0.94 -4.49 17.23
C ALA A 155 1.74 -3.19 17.25
N LYS A 156 2.90 -3.17 17.93
CA LYS A 156 3.82 -2.02 17.95
C LYS A 156 4.37 -1.70 16.56
N VAL A 157 4.80 -2.73 15.81
CA VAL A 157 5.28 -2.54 14.42
C VAL A 157 4.16 -2.04 13.51
N PHE A 158 2.96 -2.61 13.62
CA PHE A 158 1.79 -2.16 12.87
C PHE A 158 1.51 -0.67 13.11
N ALA A 159 1.44 -0.27 14.38
CA ALA A 159 1.19 1.12 14.76
C ALA A 159 2.30 2.07 14.29
N SER A 160 3.57 1.68 14.40
CA SER A 160 4.70 2.45 13.87
C SER A 160 4.58 2.65 12.36
N VAL A 161 4.38 1.57 11.59
CA VAL A 161 4.26 1.66 10.12
C VAL A 161 3.08 2.52 9.72
N VAL A 162 1.93 2.35 10.37
CA VAL A 162 0.74 3.16 10.09
C VAL A 162 0.98 4.63 10.44
N THR A 163 1.63 4.92 11.57
CA THR A 163 1.97 6.30 11.97
C THR A 163 2.87 6.97 10.93
N ASP A 164 3.95 6.29 10.53
CA ASP A 164 4.90 6.82 9.55
C ASP A 164 4.20 7.11 8.21
N LEU A 165 3.36 6.17 7.75
CA LEU A 165 2.63 6.34 6.49
C LEU A 165 1.54 7.42 6.56
N LEU A 166 0.83 7.55 7.69
CA LEU A 166 -0.15 8.61 7.89
C LEU A 166 0.52 9.98 8.02
N ALA A 167 1.70 10.06 8.63
CA ALA A 167 2.50 11.29 8.68
C ALA A 167 2.99 11.71 7.29
N ASP A 168 3.44 10.75 6.47
CA ASP A 168 3.79 11.00 5.06
C ASP A 168 2.57 11.48 4.26
N LEU A 169 1.40 10.87 4.46
CA LEU A 169 0.15 11.29 3.83
C LEU A 169 -0.31 12.68 4.33
N ALA A 170 -0.19 12.98 5.61
CA ALA A 170 -0.52 14.27 6.19
C ALA A 170 0.42 15.37 5.68
N THR A 171 1.72 15.11 5.59
CA THR A 171 2.71 16.04 4.99
C THR A 171 2.36 16.36 3.53
N VAL A 172 1.79 15.38 2.83
CA VAL A 172 1.29 15.54 1.46
C VAL A 172 -0.07 16.28 1.39
N MET A 173 -0.88 16.21 2.44
CA MET A 173 -2.22 16.82 2.54
C MET A 173 -2.25 18.20 3.22
N GLU A 174 -1.26 18.56 4.03
CA GLU A 174 -1.10 19.87 4.68
C GLU A 174 -0.64 20.99 3.72
N LEU A 175 -0.46 20.68 2.44
CA LEU A 175 -0.47 21.71 1.41
C LEU A 175 -1.90 22.26 1.29
N PRO A 176 -2.15 23.58 1.51
CA PRO A 176 -3.50 24.12 1.56
C PRO A 176 -4.33 23.81 0.31
N ILE A 177 -5.28 22.87 0.43
CA ILE A 177 -6.09 22.33 -0.68
C ILE A 177 -7.05 23.41 -1.26
N GLU A 178 -7.31 24.51 -0.54
CA GLU A 178 -8.20 25.58 -1.02
C GLU A 178 -7.54 26.58 -2.00
N GLN A 179 -6.22 26.61 -2.15
CA GLN A 179 -5.55 27.45 -3.17
C GLN A 179 -5.23 26.70 -4.47
N ALA A 180 -5.42 25.37 -4.52
CA ALA A 180 -5.07 24.52 -5.65
C ALA A 180 -6.03 24.60 -6.86
N ARG A 181 -7.13 25.37 -6.75
CA ARG A 181 -8.09 25.59 -7.85
C ARG A 181 -7.96 26.93 -8.55
N THR A 182 -7.18 27.86 -8.02
CA THR A 182 -6.82 29.08 -8.72
C THR A 182 -5.49 28.85 -9.40
N ALA A 183 -5.46 29.00 -10.72
CA ALA A 183 -4.29 28.89 -11.59
C ALA A 183 -3.01 29.25 -10.83
N VAL A 184 -2.20 28.23 -10.51
CA VAL A 184 -0.84 28.44 -10.01
C VAL A 184 -0.11 29.07 -11.19
N GLU A 185 0.04 30.39 -11.16
CA GLU A 185 1.09 31.03 -11.93
C GLU A 185 2.39 30.39 -11.48
N PRO A 186 3.19 29.79 -12.39
CA PRO A 186 4.28 28.93 -12.00
C PRO A 186 5.23 29.71 -11.09
N PRO A 187 5.60 29.19 -9.91
CA PRO A 187 6.52 29.88 -9.03
C PRO A 187 7.83 30.13 -9.78
N SER A 188 8.09 31.40 -10.08
CA SER A 188 9.33 31.82 -10.70
C SER A 188 10.47 31.58 -9.70
N LYS A 189 11.27 30.52 -9.90
CA LYS A 189 12.73 30.40 -9.61
C LYS A 189 13.25 28.97 -9.46
N SER A 190 12.41 27.94 -9.30
CA SER A 190 12.87 26.56 -9.14
C SER A 190 13.08 25.86 -10.50
N GLU A 191 14.28 25.34 -10.74
CA GLU A 191 14.59 24.63 -11.99
C GLU A 191 13.92 23.24 -12.01
N PRO A 192 13.32 22.83 -13.15
CA PRO A 192 12.71 21.52 -13.27
C PRO A 192 13.77 20.40 -13.27
N VAL A 193 13.65 19.49 -12.31
CA VAL A 193 14.51 18.29 -12.17
C VAL A 193 13.78 17.08 -12.73
N THR A 194 14.50 16.16 -13.40
CA THR A 194 13.90 14.92 -13.93
C THR A 194 14.53 13.73 -13.25
N ARG A 195 13.69 12.81 -12.76
CA ARG A 195 14.11 11.56 -12.12
C ARG A 195 13.20 10.41 -12.53
N LEU A 196 13.63 9.18 -12.23
CA LEU A 196 12.73 8.03 -12.26
C LEU A 196 11.69 8.17 -11.14
N ALA A 197 10.47 7.76 -11.45
CA ALA A 197 9.40 7.70 -10.49
C ALA A 197 9.56 6.46 -9.61
N VAL A 198 9.14 6.58 -8.36
CA VAL A 198 9.06 5.49 -7.38
C VAL A 198 7.58 5.20 -7.08
N PRO A 199 7.24 4.01 -6.54
CA PRO A 199 5.85 3.70 -6.19
C PRO A 199 5.17 4.73 -5.26
N GLY A 200 5.94 5.41 -4.41
CA GLY A 200 5.48 6.48 -3.53
C GLY A 200 4.99 7.75 -4.26
N ASP A 201 5.34 7.94 -5.53
CA ASP A 201 4.91 9.11 -6.32
C ASP A 201 3.42 9.06 -6.72
N ALA A 202 2.70 7.98 -6.43
CA ALA A 202 1.32 7.76 -6.90
C ALA A 202 0.39 8.94 -6.56
N MET A 203 0.45 9.46 -5.34
CA MET A 203 -0.40 10.58 -4.93
C MET A 203 0.04 11.92 -5.55
N ALA A 204 1.34 12.10 -5.80
CA ALA A 204 1.84 13.28 -6.50
C ALA A 204 1.41 13.29 -7.98
N LEU A 205 1.31 12.12 -8.62
CA LEU A 205 0.72 11.99 -9.96
C LEU A 205 -0.79 12.29 -9.99
N VAL A 206 -1.52 11.91 -8.93
CA VAL A 206 -2.94 12.26 -8.78
C VAL A 206 -3.09 13.78 -8.71
N ARG A 207 -2.35 14.45 -7.82
CA ARG A 207 -2.39 15.91 -7.70
C ARG A 207 -2.00 16.63 -9.00
N MET A 208 -0.97 16.12 -9.70
CA MET A 208 -0.59 16.63 -11.02
C MET A 208 -1.75 16.52 -12.02
N ALA A 209 -2.43 15.37 -12.06
CA ALA A 209 -3.53 15.14 -12.99
C ALA A 209 -4.76 16.02 -12.68
N ASP A 210 -5.04 16.29 -11.41
CA ASP A 210 -6.15 17.16 -10.99
C ASP A 210 -5.94 18.63 -11.42
N ARG A 211 -4.68 19.05 -11.64
CA ARG A 211 -4.33 20.37 -12.20
C ARG A 211 -4.35 20.40 -13.74
N CYS A 212 -4.39 19.24 -14.40
CA CYS A 212 -4.42 19.16 -15.85
C CYS A 212 -5.84 19.41 -16.39
N SER A 213 -5.94 20.07 -17.54
CA SER A 213 -7.23 20.19 -18.22
C SER A 213 -7.73 18.81 -18.72
N SER A 214 -9.05 18.64 -18.84
CA SER A 214 -9.64 17.42 -19.40
C SER A 214 -9.13 17.11 -20.80
N LYS A 215 -8.77 18.15 -21.58
CA LYS A 215 -8.13 18.02 -22.89
C LYS A 215 -6.72 17.41 -22.77
N THR A 216 -5.93 17.89 -21.82
CA THR A 216 -4.58 17.38 -21.55
C THR A 216 -4.62 15.92 -21.08
N LEU A 217 -5.57 15.57 -20.22
CA LEU A 217 -5.78 14.18 -19.78
C LEU A 217 -6.26 13.28 -20.93
N ALA A 218 -7.24 13.72 -21.73
CA ALA A 218 -7.72 12.99 -22.90
C ALA A 218 -6.58 12.71 -23.90
N GLY A 219 -5.68 13.68 -24.11
CA GLY A 219 -4.52 13.49 -24.97
C GLY A 219 -3.61 12.33 -24.57
N ARG A 220 -3.44 12.06 -23.27
CA ARG A 220 -2.64 10.91 -22.77
C ARG A 220 -3.46 9.62 -22.76
N PHE A 221 -4.66 9.64 -22.20
CA PHE A 221 -5.43 8.43 -21.89
C PHE A 221 -6.39 8.00 -23.02
N GLY A 222 -6.59 8.84 -24.03
CA GLY A 222 -7.52 8.62 -25.13
C GLY A 222 -8.99 8.73 -24.74
N THR A 223 -9.29 9.19 -23.53
CA THR A 223 -10.64 9.39 -23.02
C THR A 223 -10.67 10.60 -22.06
N PRO A 224 -11.74 11.42 -22.06
CA PRO A 224 -11.86 12.52 -21.09
C PRO A 224 -11.89 11.97 -19.67
N LEU A 225 -10.91 12.37 -18.87
CA LEU A 225 -10.87 12.12 -17.43
C LEU A 225 -11.03 13.44 -16.66
N LEU A 226 -11.60 13.36 -15.46
CA LEU A 226 -11.70 14.48 -14.52
C LEU A 226 -10.53 14.54 -13.52
N GLY A 227 -9.62 13.55 -13.57
CA GLY A 227 -8.50 13.37 -12.67
C GLY A 227 -7.99 11.94 -12.74
N LEU A 228 -6.94 11.62 -11.97
CA LEU A 228 -6.44 10.24 -11.84
C LEU A 228 -6.90 9.61 -10.52
N GLN A 229 -7.37 8.36 -10.59
CA GLN A 229 -7.63 7.57 -9.40
C GLN A 229 -6.31 7.01 -8.84
N PRO A 230 -6.11 6.92 -7.51
CA PRO A 230 -4.87 6.40 -6.91
C PRO A 230 -4.49 5.00 -7.39
N ARG A 231 -5.49 4.13 -7.62
CA ARG A 231 -5.25 2.79 -8.19
C ARG A 231 -4.65 2.83 -9.59
N MET A 232 -5.14 3.74 -10.44
CA MET A 232 -4.62 3.94 -11.79
C MET A 232 -3.19 4.51 -11.76
N ALA A 233 -2.92 5.46 -10.87
CA ALA A 233 -1.57 6.01 -10.71
C ALA A 233 -0.55 4.93 -10.29
N ARG A 234 -0.91 4.07 -9.31
CA ARG A 234 -0.07 2.92 -8.92
C ARG A 234 0.14 1.94 -10.06
N GLN A 235 -0.89 1.65 -10.86
CA GLN A 235 -0.79 0.77 -12.02
C GLN A 235 0.17 1.31 -13.07
N ILE A 236 0.09 2.61 -13.40
CA ILE A 236 1.02 3.28 -14.33
C ILE A 236 2.47 3.13 -13.87
N LEU A 237 2.73 3.29 -12.57
CA LEU A 237 4.06 3.17 -11.98
C LEU A 237 4.58 1.72 -11.97
N ALA A 238 3.70 0.72 -11.89
CA ALA A 238 4.06 -0.68 -11.86
C ALA A 238 4.30 -1.29 -13.25
N GLU A 239 3.56 -0.83 -14.27
CA GLU A 239 3.57 -1.44 -15.61
C GLU A 239 4.68 -0.90 -16.53
N GLY A 240 5.24 0.26 -16.23
CA GLY A 240 6.21 0.91 -17.11
C GLY A 240 7.22 1.78 -16.38
N ALA A 241 8.40 1.91 -16.98
CA ALA A 241 9.44 2.77 -16.46
C ALA A 241 9.01 4.23 -16.63
N THR A 242 8.70 4.89 -15.51
CA THR A 242 8.14 6.25 -15.50
C THR A 242 9.20 7.27 -15.10
N LEU A 243 9.32 8.34 -15.88
CA LEU A 243 10.09 9.54 -15.53
C LEU A 243 9.13 10.64 -15.10
N VAL A 244 9.51 11.40 -14.09
CA VAL A 244 8.75 12.55 -13.59
C VAL A 244 9.60 13.80 -13.64
N VAL A 245 8.96 14.95 -13.86
CA VAL A 245 9.57 16.27 -13.74
C VAL A 245 9.03 16.92 -12.50
N GLU A 246 9.93 17.27 -11.60
CA GLU A 246 9.63 17.84 -10.30
C GLU A 246 10.10 19.30 -10.25
N VAL A 247 9.27 20.15 -9.67
CA VAL A 247 9.56 21.56 -9.39
C VAL A 247 9.18 21.83 -7.94
N GLY A 248 10.18 22.09 -7.09
CA GLY A 248 9.95 22.08 -5.65
C GLY A 248 9.65 20.65 -5.18
N HIS A 249 8.44 20.41 -4.66
CA HIS A 249 7.96 19.09 -4.22
C HIS A 249 6.80 18.56 -5.07
N GLU A 250 6.48 19.25 -6.16
CA GLU A 250 5.34 18.93 -7.00
C GLU A 250 5.79 18.37 -8.35
N ILE A 251 5.12 17.29 -8.77
CA ILE A 251 5.30 16.75 -10.11
C ILE A 251 4.48 17.58 -11.10
N VAL A 252 5.12 18.03 -12.16
CA VAL A 252 4.52 18.90 -13.20
C VAL A 252 4.44 18.22 -14.57
N ALA A 253 5.14 17.09 -14.74
CA ALA A 253 5.06 16.28 -15.94
C ALA A 253 5.48 14.83 -15.67
N MET A 254 4.99 13.90 -16.49
CA MET A 254 5.42 12.50 -16.48
C MET A 254 5.53 11.91 -17.89
N SER A 255 6.40 10.91 -18.03
CA SER A 255 6.48 10.03 -19.18
C SER A 255 6.51 8.58 -18.72
N THR A 256 5.72 7.69 -19.31
CA THR A 256 5.79 6.25 -19.02
C THR A 256 6.22 5.52 -20.26
N VAL A 257 7.29 4.72 -20.15
CA VAL A 257 7.78 3.83 -21.20
C VAL A 257 7.31 2.41 -20.89
N THR A 258 6.55 1.83 -21.81
CA THR A 258 6.15 0.42 -21.74
C THR A 258 6.94 -0.39 -22.75
N ALA A 259 7.43 -1.55 -22.31
CA ALA A 259 8.18 -2.46 -23.16
C ALA A 259 7.25 -3.07 -24.23
N GLY A 260 7.82 -3.34 -25.41
CA GLY A 260 7.12 -3.90 -26.56
C GLY A 260 7.96 -3.77 -27.83
N GLU A 261 7.45 -4.29 -28.94
CA GLU A 261 8.05 -4.16 -30.25
C GLU A 261 7.03 -3.54 -31.23
N PRO A 262 7.04 -2.20 -31.40
CA PRO A 262 7.95 -1.22 -30.80
C PRO A 262 7.59 -0.85 -29.35
N ALA A 263 8.56 -0.31 -28.60
CA ALA A 263 8.29 0.23 -27.26
C ALA A 263 7.38 1.46 -27.37
N GLN A 264 6.53 1.68 -26.36
CA GLN A 264 5.59 2.81 -26.38
C GLN A 264 5.93 3.82 -25.29
N VAL A 265 5.69 5.10 -25.59
CA VAL A 265 5.79 6.19 -24.61
C VAL A 265 4.49 6.97 -24.56
N ALA A 266 4.02 7.23 -23.35
CA ALA A 266 2.91 8.15 -23.07
C ALA A 266 3.41 9.32 -22.25
N LEU A 267 3.09 10.55 -22.66
CA LEU A 267 3.53 11.79 -22.03
C LEU A 267 2.33 12.55 -21.44
N LEU A 268 2.56 13.26 -20.34
CA LEU A 268 1.64 14.24 -19.77
C LEU A 268 2.44 15.39 -19.20
N VAL A 269 2.03 16.61 -19.53
CA VAL A 269 2.66 17.84 -19.05
C VAL A 269 1.51 18.74 -18.62
N GLU A 270 1.55 19.20 -17.36
CA GLU A 270 0.58 20.15 -16.84
C GLU A 270 0.49 21.38 -17.74
N ASP A 271 -0.71 21.90 -17.96
CA ASP A 271 -1.01 22.94 -18.95
C ASP A 271 -0.09 24.18 -18.81
N GLY A 272 0.20 24.63 -17.57
CA GLY A 272 1.09 25.78 -17.30
C GLY A 272 2.57 25.55 -17.66
N TRP A 273 2.98 24.29 -17.80
CA TRP A 273 4.35 23.86 -18.13
C TRP A 273 4.52 23.47 -19.61
N GLN A 274 3.45 23.47 -20.38
CA GLN A 274 3.50 23.21 -21.82
C GLN A 274 4.20 24.35 -22.57
N GLY A 275 4.82 24.03 -23.72
CA GLY A 275 5.54 25.02 -24.54
C GLY A 275 6.91 25.45 -24.00
N ARG A 276 7.33 24.93 -22.84
CA ARG A 276 8.62 25.26 -22.19
C ARG A 276 9.73 24.21 -22.40
N GLY A 277 9.55 23.30 -23.34
CA GLY A 277 10.52 22.21 -23.63
C GLY A 277 10.47 21.01 -22.68
N VAL A 278 9.64 21.02 -21.63
CA VAL A 278 9.51 19.92 -20.66
C VAL A 278 9.18 18.58 -21.33
N GLY A 279 8.16 18.56 -22.19
CA GLY A 279 7.77 17.34 -22.91
C GLY A 279 8.85 16.83 -23.87
N ALA A 280 9.64 17.73 -24.47
CA ALA A 280 10.72 17.36 -25.38
C ALA A 280 11.90 16.72 -24.63
N ARG A 281 12.24 17.27 -23.46
CA ARG A 281 13.24 16.69 -22.55
C ARG A 281 12.79 15.32 -22.03
N LEU A 282 11.53 15.19 -21.63
CA LEU A 282 10.97 13.89 -21.24
C LEU A 282 11.09 12.88 -22.38
N LEU A 283 10.64 13.22 -23.60
CA LEU A 283 10.72 12.32 -24.76
C LEU A 283 12.16 11.89 -25.06
N ALA A 284 13.13 12.81 -24.98
CA ALA A 284 14.55 12.50 -25.14
C ALA A 284 15.03 11.49 -24.09
N LEU A 285 14.69 11.69 -22.81
CA LEU A 285 15.07 10.78 -21.73
C LEU A 285 14.33 9.43 -21.82
N SER A 286 13.06 9.42 -22.21
CA SER A 286 12.28 8.19 -22.48
C SER A 286 12.92 7.35 -23.59
N ALA A 287 13.42 7.98 -24.66
CA ALA A 287 14.15 7.29 -25.74
C ALA A 287 15.42 6.62 -25.23
N ARG A 288 16.17 7.29 -24.36
CA ARG A 288 17.38 6.73 -23.73
C ARG A 288 17.04 5.57 -22.78
N LEU A 289 15.93 5.69 -22.04
CA LEU A 289 15.42 4.67 -21.13
C LEU A 289 14.95 3.43 -21.90
N ALA A 290 14.18 3.61 -22.97
CA ALA A 290 13.76 2.53 -23.87
C ALA A 290 14.96 1.82 -24.50
N LYS A 291 16.00 2.57 -24.92
CA LYS A 291 17.23 2.00 -25.48
C LYS A 291 18.01 1.18 -24.44
N ALA A 292 18.08 1.65 -23.20
CA ALA A 292 18.68 0.88 -22.10
C ALA A 292 17.93 -0.44 -21.84
N GLY A 293 16.61 -0.43 -22.04
CA GLY A 293 15.76 -1.63 -22.01
C GLY A 293 15.83 -2.52 -23.27
N GLY A 294 16.72 -2.23 -24.22
CA GLY A 294 16.93 -3.06 -25.42
C GLY A 294 16.04 -2.73 -26.62
N ALA A 295 15.18 -1.70 -26.55
CA ALA A 295 14.31 -1.35 -27.67
C ALA A 295 15.09 -0.71 -28.84
N ASP A 296 14.63 -0.97 -30.06
CA ASP A 296 15.15 -0.37 -31.30
C ASP A 296 14.30 0.77 -31.85
N GLU A 297 13.01 0.80 -31.48
CA GLU A 297 12.06 1.84 -31.87
C GLU A 297 11.20 2.24 -30.66
N LEU A 298 10.86 3.54 -30.59
CA LEU A 298 9.95 4.13 -29.60
C LEU A 298 8.80 4.82 -30.32
N VAL A 299 7.56 4.54 -29.91
CA VAL A 299 6.36 5.15 -30.49
C VAL A 299 5.65 6.01 -29.46
N LEU A 300 5.41 7.27 -29.83
CA LEU A 300 4.50 8.18 -29.14
C LEU A 300 3.22 8.32 -29.96
N SER A 301 2.07 7.96 -29.36
CA SER A 301 0.77 8.08 -30.01
C SER A 301 -0.05 9.23 -29.41
N SER A 302 -0.67 10.05 -30.26
CA SER A 302 -1.54 11.16 -29.86
C SER A 302 -2.79 11.22 -30.75
N GLU A 303 -3.84 11.89 -30.30
CA GLU A 303 -5.04 12.17 -31.10
C GLU A 303 -4.74 12.98 -32.38
N TYR A 304 -5.57 12.78 -33.41
CA TYR A 304 -5.55 13.58 -34.64
C TYR A 304 -5.72 15.06 -34.30
N ASN A 305 -4.86 15.92 -34.88
CA ASN A 305 -4.81 17.38 -34.65
C ASN A 305 -4.05 17.86 -33.38
N SER A 306 -3.22 17.01 -32.78
CA SER A 306 -2.27 17.48 -31.77
C SER A 306 -1.09 18.23 -32.42
N ALA A 307 -1.08 19.56 -32.29
CA ALA A 307 0.09 20.38 -32.66
C ALA A 307 1.34 20.07 -31.80
N ALA A 308 1.20 19.23 -30.75
CA ALA A 308 2.30 18.87 -29.87
C ALA A 308 3.27 17.88 -30.52
N VAL A 309 2.79 16.91 -31.33
CA VAL A 309 3.66 15.85 -31.86
C VAL A 309 4.76 16.37 -32.80
N PRO A 310 4.47 17.23 -33.80
CA PRO A 310 5.52 17.81 -34.64
C PRO A 310 6.50 18.70 -33.86
N ARG A 311 6.01 19.44 -32.86
CA ARG A 311 6.85 20.30 -32.00
C ARG A 311 7.77 19.47 -31.09
N LEU A 312 7.26 18.39 -30.51
CA LEU A 312 8.03 17.45 -29.68
C LEU A 312 9.10 16.73 -30.51
N SER A 313 8.77 16.32 -31.74
CA SER A 313 9.77 15.74 -32.64
C SER A 313 10.90 16.72 -32.95
N ALA A 314 10.59 17.98 -33.29
CA ALA A 314 11.60 18.98 -33.58
C ALA A 314 12.45 19.37 -32.37
N ALA A 315 11.82 19.55 -31.20
CA ALA A 315 12.49 20.04 -29.99
C ALA A 315 13.25 18.94 -29.22
N SER A 316 12.92 17.65 -29.41
CA SER A 316 13.62 16.55 -28.74
C SER A 316 14.98 16.21 -29.37
N GLY A 317 15.28 16.75 -30.56
CA GLY A 317 16.50 16.40 -31.31
C GLY A 317 16.52 14.96 -31.83
N LEU A 318 15.42 14.21 -31.68
CA LEU A 318 15.30 12.84 -32.11
C LEU A 318 14.87 12.77 -33.58
N SER A 319 15.49 11.89 -34.36
CA SER A 319 15.05 11.59 -35.72
C SER A 319 13.87 10.62 -35.68
N GLY A 320 12.66 11.15 -35.87
CA GLY A 320 11.43 10.36 -35.93
C GLY A 320 10.64 10.57 -37.22
N ARG A 321 9.86 9.56 -37.61
CA ARG A 321 8.88 9.65 -38.70
C ARG A 321 7.49 9.80 -38.11
N VAL A 322 6.69 10.67 -38.70
CA VAL A 322 5.29 10.86 -38.31
C VAL A 322 4.39 10.04 -39.24
N ARG A 323 3.50 9.23 -38.66
CA ARG A 323 2.50 8.44 -39.38
C ARG A 323 1.11 8.80 -38.89
N HIS A 324 0.14 8.81 -39.81
CA HIS A 324 -1.27 8.95 -39.49
C HIS A 324 -1.93 7.57 -39.59
N VAL A 325 -2.50 7.08 -38.49
CA VAL A 325 -3.17 5.76 -38.44
C VAL A 325 -4.47 5.90 -37.67
N ASN A 326 -5.60 5.47 -38.25
CA ASN A 326 -6.90 5.38 -37.57
C ASN A 326 -7.31 6.64 -36.78
N GLY A 327 -7.10 7.84 -37.34
CA GLY A 327 -7.42 9.08 -36.63
C GLY A 327 -6.49 9.37 -35.44
N ARG A 328 -5.23 8.90 -35.48
CA ARG A 328 -4.17 9.23 -34.54
C ARG A 328 -2.90 9.63 -35.29
N VAL A 329 -2.06 10.41 -34.63
CA VAL A 329 -0.72 10.79 -35.10
C VAL A 329 0.29 10.03 -34.26
N GLU A 330 1.11 9.21 -34.90
CA GLU A 330 2.17 8.45 -34.27
C GLU A 330 3.53 9.02 -34.66
N LEU A 331 4.36 9.30 -33.67
CA LEU A 331 5.77 9.61 -33.87
C LEU A 331 6.58 8.35 -33.57
N ILE A 332 7.24 7.82 -34.60
CA ILE A 332 8.11 6.64 -34.52
C ILE A 332 9.55 7.11 -34.51
N VAL A 333 10.24 6.93 -33.38
CA VAL A 333 11.64 7.32 -33.20
C VAL A 333 12.53 6.08 -33.31
N SER A 334 13.56 6.14 -34.16
CA SER A 334 14.60 5.10 -34.19
C SER A 334 15.61 5.32 -33.06
N LEU A 335 15.86 4.28 -32.27
CA LEU A 335 16.76 4.33 -31.12
C LEU A 335 18.19 3.88 -31.45
N ARG A 336 18.49 3.53 -32.72
CA ARG A 336 19.80 3.01 -33.14
C ARG A 336 20.97 3.94 -32.84
N ARG A 337 20.73 5.26 -32.83
CA ARG A 337 21.76 6.30 -32.57
C ARG A 337 21.60 6.98 -31.22
N VAL A 338 20.69 6.50 -30.36
CA VAL A 338 20.42 7.08 -29.05
C VAL A 338 21.34 6.41 -28.02
N ALA A 339 22.04 7.20 -27.22
CA ALA A 339 22.85 6.67 -26.12
C ALA A 339 21.93 6.19 -24.97
N PRO A 340 22.13 4.99 -24.40
CA PRO A 340 21.28 4.50 -23.32
C PRO A 340 21.36 5.41 -22.09
N LEU A 341 20.28 5.43 -21.30
CA LEU A 341 20.30 6.04 -19.98
C LEU A 341 20.99 5.03 -19.04
N LEU A 342 22.23 5.32 -18.63
CA LEU A 342 22.90 4.53 -17.61
C LEU A 342 22.15 4.76 -16.29
N GLN A 343 21.64 3.69 -15.69
CA GLN A 343 21.20 3.74 -14.31
C GLN A 343 22.46 4.01 -13.47
N SER A 344 22.44 5.07 -12.65
CA SER A 344 23.41 5.18 -11.57
C SER A 344 23.16 3.99 -10.65
N VAL A 345 24.04 2.99 -10.73
CA VAL A 345 24.11 1.92 -9.75
C VAL A 345 24.89 2.49 -8.56
N GLU A 346 24.18 3.13 -7.65
CA GLU A 346 24.63 3.51 -6.30
C GLU A 346 23.48 3.14 -5.35
N GLY A 347 23.60 2.38 -4.26
CA GLY A 347 24.70 1.63 -3.62
C GLY A 347 24.04 0.50 -2.81
N GLN A 348 24.70 -0.65 -2.62
CA GLN A 348 25.30 -1.06 -1.34
C GLN A 348 24.42 -0.85 -0.10
#